data_AF-A0A933MXX7-F1
#
_entry.id   AF-A0A933MXX7-F1
#
_cell.length_a   1.000
_cell.length_b   1.000
_cell.length_c   1.000
_cell.angle_alpha   90.00
_cell.angle_beta   90.00
_cell.angle_gamma   90.00
#
_symmetry.space_group_name_H-M   'P 1'
#
loop_
_entity.id
_entity.type
_entity.pdbx_description
1 polymer ?
#
loop_
_entity_poly.entity_id
_entity_poly.type
_entity_poly.pdbx_seq_one_letter_code
_entity_poly.pdbx_strand_id
1 'polypeptide(L)'
;MTKKLKLDAEERELLSSYERGEWRSVESPKKIEQYQTYATAALEAHGLISIALPKQDLRAIRRKATEAGVPYQKLIADIVHQFASGKLVEKGRD
;
A
#
# COMPACT_ATOMS: atom_id res chain seq x y z
N MET A 1 15.30 -13.40 -15.12
CA MET A 1 14.15 -13.84 -15.94
C MET A 1 13.06 -12.80 -15.83
N THR A 2 12.82 -12.03 -16.89
CA THR A 2 11.77 -11.00 -16.96
C THR A 2 10.41 -11.69 -16.93
N LYS A 3 9.66 -11.49 -15.84
CA LYS A 3 8.30 -12.00 -15.67
C LYS A 3 7.43 -11.36 -16.77
N LYS A 4 7.03 -12.14 -17.79
CA LYS A 4 6.07 -11.69 -18.80
C LYS A 4 4.78 -11.31 -18.07
N LEU A 5 4.50 -10.01 -17.98
CA LEU A 5 3.22 -9.50 -17.54
C LEU A 5 2.17 -10.04 -18.50
N LYS A 6 1.22 -10.82 -17.99
CA LYS A 6 0.02 -11.20 -18.74
C LYS A 6 -0.91 -10.00 -18.68
N LEU A 7 -0.81 -9.15 -19.69
CA LEU A 7 -1.72 -8.03 -19.86
C LEU A 7 -2.99 -8.54 -20.52
N ASP A 8 -4.16 -8.11 -20.03
CA ASP A 8 -5.42 -8.32 -20.71
C ASP A 8 -5.51 -7.43 -21.98
N ALA A 9 -6.62 -7.56 -22.73
CA ALA A 9 -6.78 -6.84 -24.00
C ALA A 9 -6.83 -5.32 -23.80
N GLU A 10 -7.49 -4.86 -22.73
CA GLU A 10 -7.63 -3.44 -22.41
C GLU A 10 -6.27 -2.85 -21.97
N GLU A 11 -5.56 -3.53 -21.07
CA GLU A 11 -4.23 -3.14 -20.60
C GLU A 11 -3.22 -3.04 -21.76
N ARG A 12 -3.31 -3.95 -22.73
CA ARG A 12 -2.44 -3.96 -23.91
C ARG A 12 -2.74 -2.81 -24.86
N GLU A 13 -4.02 -2.50 -25.04
CA GLU A 13 -4.45 -1.36 -25.85
C GLU A 13 -3.99 -0.03 -25.23
N LEU A 14 -4.18 0.13 -23.91
CA LEU A 14 -3.67 1.25 -23.11
C LEU A 14 -2.17 1.44 -23.30
N LEU A 15 -1.38 0.38 -23.11
CA LEU A 15 0.08 0.43 -23.27
C LEU A 15 0.46 0.86 -24.70
N SER A 16 -0.21 0.30 -25.71
CA SER A 16 0.07 0.65 -27.10
C SER A 16 -0.25 2.12 -27.41
N SER A 17 -1.34 2.67 -26.86
CA SER A 17 -1.71 4.09 -27.05
C SER A 17 -0.73 5.04 -26.38
N TYR A 18 -0.18 4.63 -25.23
CA TYR A 18 0.87 5.35 -24.53
C TYR A 18 2.18 5.33 -25.33
N GLU A 19 2.60 4.16 -25.82
CA GLU A 19 3.82 4.00 -26.63
C GLU A 19 3.76 4.79 -27.96
N ARG A 20 2.56 4.96 -28.54
CA ARG A 20 2.35 5.80 -29.73
C ARG A 20 2.46 7.31 -29.46
N GLY A 21 2.61 7.74 -28.20
CA GLY A 21 2.79 9.16 -27.85
C GLY A 21 1.53 10.01 -28.09
N GLU A 22 0.36 9.38 -28.16
CA GLU A 22 -0.93 10.05 -28.42
C GLU A 22 -1.40 10.89 -27.22
N TRP A 23 -0.79 10.67 -26.05
CA TRP A 23 -1.19 11.27 -24.79
C TRP A 23 -0.56 12.65 -24.63
N ARG A 24 -1.39 13.70 -24.64
CA ARG A 24 -0.97 15.06 -24.27
C ARG A 24 -1.46 15.38 -22.87
N SER A 25 -0.57 15.89 -22.02
CA SER A 25 -0.96 16.36 -20.70
C SER A 25 -1.99 17.47 -20.84
N VAL A 26 -3.16 17.26 -20.24
CA VAL A 26 -4.20 18.29 -20.09
C VAL A 26 -3.88 19.26 -18.94
N GLU A 27 -2.93 18.92 -18.09
CA GLU A 27 -2.56 19.71 -16.91
C GLU A 27 -1.35 20.61 -17.15
N SER A 28 -1.33 21.74 -16.45
CA SER A 28 -0.22 22.70 -16.52
C SER A 28 1.06 22.11 -15.91
N PRO A 29 2.26 22.51 -16.39
CA PRO A 29 3.54 22.04 -15.86
C PRO A 29 3.65 22.16 -14.32
N LYS A 30 3.07 23.22 -13.75
CA LYS A 30 3.04 23.47 -12.31
C LYS A 30 2.24 22.43 -11.52
N LYS A 31 1.12 21.93 -12.07
CA LYS A 31 0.34 20.86 -11.43
C LYS A 31 1.03 19.51 -11.53
N ILE A 32 1.71 19.24 -12.64
CA ILE A 32 2.52 18.03 -12.82
C ILE A 32 3.61 17.97 -11.75
N GLU A 33 4.33 19.07 -11.55
CA GLU A 33 5.35 19.21 -10.51
C GLU A 33 4.77 19.03 -9.10
N GLN A 34 3.58 19.57 -8.82
CA GLN A 34 2.88 19.36 -7.55
C GLN A 34 2.52 17.89 -7.33
N TYR A 35 1.99 17.20 -8.34
CA TYR A 35 1.67 15.78 -8.24
C TYR A 35 2.91 14.91 -8.03
N GLN A 36 4.01 15.23 -8.73
CA GLN A 36 5.29 14.57 -8.52
C GLN A 36 5.78 14.76 -7.08
N THR A 37 5.69 15.97 -6.56
CA THR A 37 6.09 16.30 -5.18
C THR A 37 5.24 15.55 -4.14
N TYR A 38 3.93 15.44 -4.36
CA TYR A 38 3.07 14.65 -3.47
C TYR A 38 3.36 13.16 -3.55
N ALA A 39 3.65 12.64 -4.74
CA ALA A 39 4.01 11.24 -4.92
C ALA A 39 5.34 10.89 -4.23
N THR A 40 6.37 11.74 -4.38
CA THR A 40 7.65 11.55 -3.67
C THR A 40 7.50 11.67 -2.17
N ALA A 41 6.78 12.69 -1.67
CA ALA A 41 6.54 12.84 -0.24
C ALA A 41 5.77 11.66 0.37
N ALA A 42 4.79 11.11 -0.37
CA ALA A 42 4.06 9.91 0.06
C ALA A 42 4.98 8.68 0.14
N LEU A 43 5.89 8.51 -0.83
CA LEU A 43 6.86 7.42 -0.83
C LEU A 43 7.87 7.55 0.32
N GLU A 44 8.37 8.77 0.57
CA GLU A 44 9.32 9.06 1.64
C GLU A 44 8.68 8.89 3.04
N ALA A 45 7.39 9.18 3.18
CA ALA A 45 6.66 8.98 4.43
C ALA A 45 6.49 7.49 4.81
N HIS A 46 6.63 6.57 3.86
CA HIS A 46 6.49 5.13 4.10
C HIS A 46 7.84 4.47 4.43
N GLY A 47 8.18 4.43 5.72
CA GLY A 47 9.30 3.62 6.22
C GLY A 47 8.92 2.15 6.38
N LEU A 48 9.58 1.25 5.63
CA LEU A 48 9.47 -0.20 5.84
C LEU A 48 10.35 -0.64 7.01
N ILE A 49 9.76 -1.34 7.98
CA ILE A 49 10.49 -1.96 9.10
C ILE A 49 10.27 -3.47 9.11
N SER A 50 11.34 -4.23 9.35
CA SER A 50 11.27 -5.69 9.53
C SER A 50 11.21 -6.00 11.02
N ILE A 51 10.12 -6.62 11.48
CA ILE A 51 9.91 -6.99 12.87
C ILE A 51 9.81 -8.51 12.97
N ALA A 52 10.61 -9.11 13.85
CA ALA A 52 10.48 -10.54 14.18
C ALA A 52 9.31 -10.74 15.15
N LEU A 53 8.36 -11.60 14.78
CA LEU A 53 7.21 -11.96 15.62
C LEU A 53 7.28 -13.45 15.99
N PRO A 54 6.93 -13.82 17.25
CA PRO A 54 6.77 -15.22 17.61
C PRO A 54 5.75 -15.92 16.71
N LYS A 55 6.02 -17.20 16.38
CA LYS A 55 5.13 -18.00 15.51
C LYS A 55 3.70 -18.13 16.07
N GLN A 56 3.55 -18.05 17.39
CA GLN A 56 2.24 -18.10 18.04
C GLN A 56 1.45 -16.81 17.79
N ASP A 57 2.10 -15.67 17.91
CA ASP A 57 1.48 -14.35 17.71
C ASP A 57 1.12 -14.13 16.24
N LEU A 58 2.02 -14.48 15.32
CA LEU A 58 1.73 -14.41 13.89
C LEU A 58 0.49 -15.25 13.52
N ARG A 59 0.32 -16.42 14.14
CA ARG A 59 -0.87 -17.26 13.94
C ARG A 59 -2.12 -16.62 14.54
N ALA A 60 -2.04 -16.02 15.72
CA ALA A 60 -3.16 -15.32 16.33
C ALA A 60 -3.60 -14.10 15.50
N ILE A 61 -2.65 -13.30 15.01
CA ILE A 61 -2.90 -12.14 14.16
C ILE A 61 -3.56 -12.57 12.85
N ARG A 62 -3.06 -13.63 12.19
CA ARG A 62 -3.69 -14.15 10.97
C ARG A 62 -5.14 -14.56 11.17
N ARG A 63 -5.46 -15.24 12.27
CA ARG A 63 -6.85 -15.60 12.59
C ARG A 63 -7.74 -14.36 12.75
N LYS A 64 -7.30 -13.39 13.56
CA LYS A 64 -8.04 -12.12 13.75
C LYS A 64 -8.21 -11.34 12.44
N ALA A 65 -7.20 -11.36 11.57
CA ALA A 65 -7.26 -10.71 10.27
C ALA A 65 -8.29 -11.38 9.35
N THR A 66 -8.34 -12.71 9.34
CA THR A 66 -9.37 -13.47 8.61
C THR A 66 -10.77 -13.18 9.14
N GLU A 67 -10.96 -13.14 10.47
CA GLU A 67 -12.24 -12.80 11.11
C GLU A 67 -12.70 -11.39 10.73
N ALA A 68 -11.77 -10.44 10.65
CA ALA A 68 -12.04 -9.06 10.23
C ALA A 68 -12.10 -8.88 8.70
N GLY A 69 -11.86 -9.92 7.91
CA GLY A 69 -11.88 -9.86 6.43
C GLY A 69 -10.76 -8.99 5.83
N VAL A 70 -9.65 -8.77 6.53
CA VAL A 70 -8.54 -7.93 6.08
C VAL A 70 -7.22 -8.71 5.97
N PRO A 71 -6.27 -8.29 5.12
CA PRO A 71 -4.93 -8.85 5.13
C PRO A 71 -4.24 -8.67 6.49
N TYR A 72 -3.48 -9.67 6.94
CA TYR A 72 -2.82 -9.60 8.25
C TYR A 72 -1.80 -8.45 8.34
N GLN A 73 -1.16 -8.08 7.23
CA GLN A 73 -0.25 -6.93 7.17
C GLN A 73 -1.00 -5.62 7.40
N LYS A 74 -2.21 -5.49 6.83
CA LYS A 74 -3.07 -4.31 7.04
C LYS A 74 -3.49 -4.22 8.50
N LEU A 75 -3.93 -5.33 9.08
CA LEU A 75 -4.30 -5.37 10.49
C LEU A 75 -3.14 -4.94 11.41
N ILE A 76 -1.92 -5.40 11.13
CA ILE A 76 -0.72 -5.00 11.89
C ILE A 76 -0.49 -3.48 11.75
N ALA A 77 -0.55 -2.95 10.53
CA ALA A 77 -0.38 -1.52 10.29
C ALA A 77 -1.45 -0.68 11.01
N ASP A 78 -2.71 -1.12 10.97
CA ASP A 78 -3.83 -0.47 11.64
C ASP A 78 -3.65 -0.46 13.16
N ILE A 79 -3.17 -1.56 13.75
CA ILE A 79 -2.87 -1.65 15.18
C ILE A 79 -1.75 -0.68 15.56
N VAL A 80 -0.65 -0.66 14.80
CA VAL A 80 0.48 0.26 15.05
C VAL A 80 0.02 1.72 14.95
N HIS A 81 -0.81 2.03 13.95
CA HIS A 81 -1.37 3.37 13.80
C HIS A 81 -2.30 3.74 14.97
N GLN A 82 -3.19 2.83 15.40
CA GLN A 82 -4.07 3.05 16.54
C GLN A 82 -3.30 3.22 17.85
N PHE A 83 -2.22 2.46 18.02
CA PHE A 83 -1.31 2.59 19.16
C PHE A 83 -0.60 3.95 19.16
N ALA A 84 0.01 4.33 18.04
CA ALA A 84 0.71 5.61 17.92
C ALA A 84 -0.22 6.83 18.03
N SER A 85 -1.48 6.70 17.59
CA SER A 85 -2.49 7.76 17.70
C SER A 85 -3.21 7.79 19.05
N GLY A 86 -2.86 6.92 20.00
CA GLY A 86 -3.46 6.87 21.34
C GLY A 86 -4.90 6.37 21.38
N LYS A 87 -5.39 5.76 20.30
CA LYS A 87 -6.76 5.23 20.19
C LYS A 87 -6.88 3.77 20.62
N LEU A 88 -5.76 3.08 20.79
CA LEU A 88 -5.74 1.69 21.26
C LEU A 88 -5.94 1.66 22.78
N VAL A 89 -7.10 1.16 23.22
CA VAL A 89 -7.35 0.88 24.64
C VAL A 89 -6.86 -0.53 24.95
N GLU A 90 -5.80 -0.64 25.75
CA GLU A 90 -5.38 -1.92 26.30
C GLU A 90 -6.44 -2.41 27.28
N LYS A 91 -7.07 -3.54 26.98
CA LYS A 91 -7.95 -4.19 27.94
C LYS A 91 -7.07 -4.90 28.97
N GLY A 92 -7.13 -4.45 30.22
CA GLY A 92 -6.48 -5.11 31.35
C GLY A 92 -6.83 -6.59 31.34
N ARG A 93 -5.81 -7.43 31.50
CA ARG A 93 -5.99 -8.88 31.65
C ARG A 93 -6.31 -9.12 33.12
N ASP A 94 -7.60 -9.06 33.45
CA ASP A 94 -8.12 -9.58 34.73
C ASP A 94 -8.07 -11.11 34.74
#